data_AF-A0A370TYN6-F1
#
_entry.id   AF-A0A370TYN6-F1
#
_cell.length_a   1.000
_cell.length_b   1.000
_cell.length_c   1.000
_cell.angle_alpha   90.00
_cell.angle_beta   90.00
_cell.angle_gamma   90.00
#
_symmetry.space_group_name_H-M   'P 1'
#
loop_
_entity.id
_entity.type
_entity.pdbx_description
1 polymer ?
#
loop_
_entity_poly.entity_id
_entity_poly.type
_entity_poly.pdbx_seq_one_letter_code
_entity_poly.pdbx_strand_id
1 'polypeptide(L)'
;MAASTNPTLLPQMASKHASNRFSTYSMAPTVNTVKTSLSSASAQQEIKDIEEGFEKLENKKLQSQRFVPTTEKTDNLSKLALGAKLERALDRRMGSQDAVMRVRNKEKGEVLNEKAAIST
;
A
#
# COMPACT_ATOMS: atom_id res chain seq x y z
N MET A 1 8.56 -4.54 45.66
CA MET A 1 9.02 -5.10 44.37
C MET A 1 9.29 -3.94 43.42
N ALA A 2 10.57 -3.82 43.05
CA ALA A 2 11.22 -3.01 42.01
C ALA A 2 10.61 -1.65 41.59
N ALA A 3 11.32 -0.57 41.94
CA ALA A 3 11.21 0.73 41.30
C ALA A 3 11.68 0.67 39.84
N SER A 4 10.86 1.17 38.90
CA SER A 4 11.21 1.34 37.49
C SER A 4 12.19 2.50 37.35
N THR A 5 13.46 2.19 37.12
CA THR A 5 14.51 3.18 36.84
C THR A 5 14.56 3.47 35.35
N ASN A 6 14.10 4.66 34.95
CA ASN A 6 14.31 5.20 33.61
C ASN A 6 15.82 5.43 33.39
N PRO A 7 16.48 4.81 32.40
CA PRO A 7 17.90 5.06 32.16
C PRO A 7 18.09 6.46 31.58
N THR A 8 18.74 7.30 32.38
CA THR A 8 19.18 8.65 32.07
C THR A 8 20.28 8.61 31.00
N LEU A 9 20.14 9.53 30.04
CA LEU A 9 21.05 9.85 28.95
C LEU A 9 22.52 9.97 29.42
N LEU A 10 23.41 9.08 28.97
CA LEU A 10 24.85 9.28 29.11
C LEU A 10 25.37 10.25 28.03
N PRO A 11 26.37 11.10 28.34
CA PRO A 11 26.98 11.99 27.36
C PRO A 11 27.68 11.19 26.27
N GLN A 12 27.36 11.51 25.01
CA GLN A 12 28.02 11.00 23.82
C GLN A 12 29.53 11.17 23.95
N MET A 13 30.24 10.04 24.03
CA MET A 13 31.66 9.98 23.70
C MET A 13 31.83 10.56 22.30
N ALA A 14 32.58 11.65 22.19
CA ALA A 14 32.88 12.34 20.94
C ALA A 14 33.68 11.41 20.01
N SER A 15 32.96 10.66 19.19
CA SER A 15 33.53 9.87 18.11
C SER A 15 34.01 10.82 17.02
N LYS A 16 35.33 11.04 16.95
CA LYS A 16 36.02 11.72 15.82
C LYS A 16 36.13 10.81 14.60
N HIS A 17 35.12 9.99 14.33
CA HIS A 17 34.96 9.39 13.02
C HIS A 17 34.06 10.32 12.22
N ALA A 18 34.67 11.02 11.24
CA ALA A 18 33.94 11.69 10.18
C ALA A 18 33.15 10.62 9.41
N SER A 19 31.99 10.26 9.95
CA SER A 19 31.07 9.34 9.31
C SER A 19 30.34 10.15 8.25
N ASN A 20 30.85 10.10 7.02
CA ASN A 20 30.06 10.43 5.85
C ASN A 20 28.92 9.40 5.76
N ARG A 21 27.84 9.65 6.51
CA ARG A 21 26.59 8.92 6.38
C ARG A 21 26.02 9.23 4.99
N PHE A 22 26.35 8.40 4.02
CA PHE A 22 25.65 8.34 2.73
C PHE A 22 24.27 7.70 2.91
N SER A 23 23.42 8.29 3.74
CA SER A 23 22.04 7.87 3.92
C SER A 23 21.13 8.80 3.14
N THR A 24 21.06 8.58 1.83
CA THR A 24 19.91 8.78 0.93
C THR A 24 20.38 8.29 -0.43
N TYR A 25 20.00 7.06 -0.82
CA TYR A 25 20.03 6.68 -2.23
C TYR A 25 18.95 7.52 -2.91
N SER A 26 19.33 8.71 -3.41
CA SER A 26 18.46 9.48 -4.28
C SER A 26 18.29 8.67 -5.57
N MET A 27 17.05 8.26 -5.86
CA MET A 27 16.65 7.71 -7.16
C MET A 27 16.53 8.80 -8.24
N ALA A 28 17.01 10.01 -7.98
CA ALA A 28 17.16 11.02 -9.01
C ALA A 28 18.42 10.67 -9.83
N PRO A 29 18.29 10.41 -11.15
CA PRO A 29 19.44 10.29 -12.00
C PRO A 29 20.22 11.60 -11.90
N THR A 30 21.41 11.55 -11.29
CA THR A 30 22.33 12.68 -11.33
C THR A 30 22.83 12.72 -12.76
N VAL A 31 22.27 13.61 -13.57
CA VAL A 31 22.80 13.98 -14.88
C VAL A 31 24.11 14.72 -14.66
N ASN A 32 25.16 13.96 -14.36
CA ASN A 32 26.52 14.41 -14.59
C ASN A 32 26.62 14.57 -16.11
N THR A 33 26.35 15.77 -16.61
CA THR A 33 26.66 16.12 -17.99
C THR A 33 28.15 15.87 -18.17
N VAL A 34 28.48 14.79 -18.87
CA VAL A 34 29.85 14.37 -19.15
C VAL A 34 30.56 15.59 -19.71
N LYS A 35 31.56 16.11 -19.00
CA LYS A 35 32.46 17.12 -19.53
C LYS A 35 33.29 16.42 -20.60
N THR A 36 32.82 16.41 -21.84
CA THR A 36 33.52 15.85 -23.01
C THR A 36 34.71 16.74 -23.35
N SER A 37 35.76 16.70 -22.51
CA SER A 37 37.00 17.46 -22.70
C SER A 37 38.05 16.68 -23.51
N LEU A 38 37.72 15.52 -24.08
CA LEU A 38 38.69 14.73 -24.84
C LEU A 38 38.17 14.46 -26.26
N SER A 39 39.12 14.54 -27.21
CA SER A 39 39.03 14.23 -28.65
C SER A 39 37.88 13.28 -29.02
N SER A 40 37.21 13.53 -30.15
CA SER A 40 36.04 12.79 -30.67
C SER A 40 36.04 11.26 -30.42
N ALA A 41 37.21 10.61 -30.50
CA ALA A 41 37.38 9.19 -30.21
C ALA A 41 37.11 8.80 -28.73
N SER A 42 37.49 9.63 -27.74
CA SER A 42 37.24 9.40 -26.30
C SER A 42 35.75 9.51 -25.98
N ALA A 43 35.07 10.51 -26.54
CA ALA A 43 33.63 10.67 -26.37
C ALA A 43 32.84 9.48 -26.93
N GLN A 44 33.27 8.93 -28.08
CA GLN A 44 32.65 7.72 -28.63
C GLN A 44 32.89 6.48 -27.78
N GLN A 45 34.06 6.37 -27.14
CA GLN A 45 34.36 5.25 -26.25
C GLN A 45 33.50 5.32 -24.98
N GLU A 46 33.38 6.50 -24.37
CA GLU A 46 32.53 6.70 -23.19
C GLU A 46 31.05 6.37 -23.48
N ILE A 47 30.54 6.74 -24.66
CA ILE A 47 29.18 6.39 -25.07
C ILE A 47 29.02 4.87 -25.17
N LYS A 48 29.98 4.16 -25.77
CA LYS A 48 29.95 2.69 -25.88
C LYS A 48 30.00 2.01 -24.51
N ASP A 49 30.83 2.51 -23.59
CA ASP A 49 30.95 1.95 -22.25
C ASP A 49 29.63 2.14 -21.46
N ILE A 50 28.94 3.27 -21.67
CA ILE A 50 27.60 3.52 -21.11
C ILE A 50 26.57 2.57 -21.72
N GLU A 51 26.56 2.39 -23.04
CA GLU A 51 25.66 1.45 -23.73
C GLU A 51 25.85 0.01 -23.23
N GLU A 52 27.10 -0.44 -23.08
CA GLU A 52 27.42 -1.76 -22.53
C GLU A 52 26.97 -1.89 -21.06
N GLY A 53 27.09 -0.82 -20.28
CA GLY A 53 26.57 -0.73 -18.93
C GLY A 53 25.05 -0.90 -18.87
N PHE A 54 24.30 -0.23 -19.76
CA PHE A 54 22.85 -0.38 -19.87
C PHE A 54 22.44 -1.79 -20.27
N GLU A 55 23.15 -2.42 -21.22
CA GLU A 55 22.83 -3.78 -21.65
C GLU A 55 23.06 -4.81 -20.52
N LYS A 56 24.06 -4.61 -19.66
CA LYS A 56 24.29 -5.46 -18.47
C LYS A 56 23.24 -5.26 -17.38
N LEU A 57 22.71 -4.04 -17.25
CA LEU A 57 21.65 -3.72 -16.30
C LEU A 57 20.27 -4.16 -16.79
N GLU A 58 20.11 -4.43 -18.09
CA GLU A 58 18.86 -4.91 -18.66
C GLU A 58 18.58 -6.36 -18.26
N ASN A 59 17.58 -6.56 -17.41
CA ASN A 59 17.10 -7.90 -17.07
C ASN A 59 16.08 -8.41 -18.10
N LYS A 60 16.60 -8.97 -19.21
CA LYS A 60 15.81 -9.52 -20.32
C LYS A 60 14.82 -10.62 -19.86
N LYS A 61 15.18 -11.39 -18.83
CA LYS A 61 14.29 -12.42 -18.25
C LYS A 61 13.09 -11.80 -17.55
N LEU A 62 13.30 -10.73 -16.79
CA LEU A 62 12.21 -10.03 -16.09
C LEU A 62 11.25 -9.34 -17.07
N GLN A 63 11.76 -8.83 -18.19
CA GLN A 63 10.92 -8.29 -19.27
C GLN A 63 10.01 -9.38 -19.85
N SER A 64 10.55 -10.58 -20.13
CA SER A 64 9.74 -11.71 -20.61
C SER A 64 8.72 -12.23 -19.59
N GLN A 65 8.97 -12.04 -18.29
CA GLN A 65 8.05 -12.46 -17.22
C GLN A 65 6.92 -11.45 -16.98
N ARG A 66 7.13 -10.17 -17.29
CA ARG A 66 6.12 -9.13 -17.11
C ARG A 66 5.02 -9.29 -18.15
N PHE A 67 3.90 -9.84 -17.69
CA PHE A 67 2.68 -9.85 -18.48
C PHE A 67 2.12 -8.43 -18.60
N VAL A 68 2.19 -7.85 -19.79
CA VAL A 68 1.47 -6.61 -20.13
C VAL A 68 0.16 -7.01 -20.80
N PRO A 69 -0.99 -6.83 -20.12
CA PRO A 69 -2.27 -7.17 -20.72
C PRO A 69 -2.56 -6.28 -21.93
N THR A 70 -3.20 -6.87 -22.94
CA THR A 70 -3.79 -6.08 -24.04
C THR A 70 -4.92 -5.20 -23.49
N THR A 71 -5.30 -4.18 -24.26
CA THR A 71 -6.43 -3.30 -23.93
C THR A 71 -7.70 -4.11 -23.66
N GLU A 72 -8.03 -5.05 -24.55
CA GLU A 72 -9.18 -5.94 -24.42
C GLU A 72 -9.16 -6.75 -23.11
N LYS A 73 -7.99 -7.28 -22.72
CA LYS A 73 -7.85 -8.03 -21.46
C LYS A 73 -8.07 -7.13 -20.25
N THR A 74 -7.57 -5.90 -20.31
CA THR A 74 -7.76 -4.90 -19.24
C THR A 74 -9.24 -4.52 -19.10
N ASP A 75 -9.95 -4.35 -20.22
CA ASP A 75 -11.38 -4.05 -20.22
C ASP A 75 -12.20 -5.21 -19.67
N ASN A 76 -11.86 -6.45 -20.02
CA ASN A 76 -12.52 -7.64 -19.49
C ASN A 76 -12.32 -7.79 -17.99
N LEU A 77 -11.10 -7.57 -17.48
CA LEU A 77 -10.81 -7.56 -16.05
C LEU A 77 -11.60 -6.46 -15.33
N SER A 78 -11.72 -5.28 -15.94
CA SER A 78 -12.50 -4.17 -15.39
C SER A 78 -13.99 -4.50 -15.29
N LYS A 79 -14.57 -5.13 -16.32
CA LYS A 79 -15.96 -5.59 -16.32
C LYS A 79 -16.20 -6.66 -15.24
N LEU A 80 -15.31 -7.65 -15.12
CA LEU A 80 -15.39 -8.68 -14.07
C LEU A 80 -15.31 -8.06 -12.68
N ALA A 81 -14.39 -7.12 -12.46
CA ALA A 81 -14.25 -6.44 -11.19
C ALA A 81 -15.50 -5.60 -10.83
N LEU A 82 -16.11 -4.93 -11.81
CA LEU A 82 -17.37 -4.21 -11.61
C LEU A 82 -18.53 -5.14 -11.26
N GLY A 83 -18.67 -6.26 -11.98
CA GLY A 83 -19.68 -7.28 -11.68
C GLY A 83 -19.55 -7.83 -10.26
N ALA A 84 -18.34 -8.22 -9.86
CA ALA A 84 -18.08 -8.72 -8.51
C ALA A 84 -18.34 -7.67 -7.42
N LYS A 85 -18.05 -6.39 -7.68
CA LYS A 85 -18.38 -5.28 -6.76
C LYS A 85 -19.89 -5.11 -6.61
N LEU A 86 -20.62 -5.20 -7.71
CA LEU A 86 -22.08 -5.10 -7.71
C LEU A 86 -22.70 -6.26 -6.94
N GLU A 87 -22.27 -7.49 -7.20
CA GLU A 87 -22.72 -8.70 -6.49
C GLU A 87 -22.49 -8.57 -4.98
N ARG A 88 -21.26 -8.25 -4.56
CA ARG A 88 -20.94 -8.00 -3.14
C ARG A 88 -21.80 -6.88 -2.53
N ALA A 89 -22.11 -5.83 -3.28
CA ALA A 89 -22.96 -4.74 -2.79
C ALA A 89 -24.41 -5.22 -2.61
N LEU A 90 -24.93 -6.01 -3.56
CA LEU A 90 -26.24 -6.63 -3.47
C LEU A 90 -26.31 -7.60 -2.30
N ASP A 91 -25.31 -8.46 -2.09
CA ASP A 91 -25.27 -9.40 -0.96
C ASP A 91 -25.38 -8.69 0.39
N ARG A 92 -24.66 -7.58 0.56
CA ARG A 92 -24.74 -6.79 1.81
C ARG A 92 -26.13 -6.18 2.00
N ARG A 93 -26.72 -5.67 0.91
CA ARG A 93 -28.06 -5.08 0.93
C ARG A 93 -29.11 -6.16 1.20
N MET A 94 -29.12 -7.24 0.43
CA MET A 94 -30.11 -8.33 0.52
C MET A 94 -29.96 -9.14 1.80
N GLY A 95 -28.74 -9.45 2.25
CA GLY A 95 -28.48 -10.24 3.45
C GLY A 95 -28.86 -9.54 4.77
N SER A 96 -28.98 -8.20 4.78
CA SER A 96 -29.38 -7.42 5.98
C SER A 96 -30.81 -6.87 5.90
N GLN A 97 -31.54 -7.16 4.81
CA GLN A 97 -32.90 -6.67 4.59
C GLN A 97 -33.97 -7.57 5.21
N ASP A 98 -33.68 -8.85 5.43
CA ASP A 98 -34.70 -9.77 5.91
C ASP A 98 -34.94 -9.56 7.41
N ALA A 99 -36.20 -9.29 7.77
CA ALA A 99 -36.57 -8.94 9.14
C ALA A 99 -36.48 -10.19 10.03
N VAL A 100 -35.41 -10.30 10.83
CA VAL A 100 -35.30 -11.35 11.85
C VAL A 100 -36.18 -10.95 13.04
N MET A 101 -37.35 -11.58 13.16
CA MET A 101 -38.25 -11.43 14.29
C MET A 101 -37.56 -11.95 15.56
N ARG A 102 -36.95 -11.04 16.33
CA ARG A 102 -36.42 -11.35 17.65
C ARG A 102 -37.54 -11.27 18.66
N VAL A 103 -37.75 -12.35 19.40
CA VAL A 103 -38.61 -12.32 20.59
C VAL A 103 -37.98 -11.32 21.56
N ARG A 104 -38.68 -10.22 21.83
CA ARG A 104 -38.27 -9.30 22.90
C ARG A 104 -38.34 -10.10 24.21
N ASN A 105 -37.20 -10.33 24.85
CA ASN A 105 -37.19 -10.80 26.23
C ASN A 105 -38.04 -9.81 27.02
N LYS A 106 -39.19 -10.25 27.51
CA LYS A 106 -40.06 -9.46 28.39
C LYS A 106 -39.35 -9.33 29.73
N GLU A 107 -38.35 -8.45 29.81
CA GLU A 107 -37.88 -7.97 31.09
C GLU A 107 -38.96 -7.05 31.66
N LYS A 108 -39.82 -7.66 32.49
CA LYS A 108 -40.69 -7.03 33.50
C LYS A 108 -41.25 -5.66 33.11
N GLY A 109 -42.06 -5.62 32.07
CA GLY A 109 -42.87 -4.45 31.68
C GLY A 109 -44.35 -4.77 31.87
N GLU A 110 -44.88 -4.25 32.97
CA GLU A 110 -46.29 -3.97 33.30
C GLU A 110 -47.36 -4.45 32.29
N VAL A 111 -48.18 -5.40 32.73
CA VAL A 111 -49.41 -5.80 32.03
C VAL A 111 -50.46 -4.72 32.29
N LEU A 112 -50.52 -3.69 31.44
CA LEU A 112 -51.64 -2.76 31.44
C LEU A 112 -52.87 -3.49 30.87
N ASN A 113 -53.71 -4.00 31.77
CA ASN A 113 -54.95 -4.68 31.42
C ASN A 113 -56.06 -3.64 31.22
N GLU A 114 -56.39 -3.38 29.95
CA GLU A 114 -57.38 -2.40 29.49
C GLU A 114 -58.83 -2.73 29.94
N LYS A 115 -59.05 -3.92 30.50
CA LYS A 115 -60.38 -4.38 30.95
C LYS A 115 -60.80 -3.93 32.36
N ALA A 116 -59.95 -3.24 33.12
CA ALA A 116 -60.31 -2.80 34.48
C ALA A 116 -60.92 -1.38 34.56
N ALA A 117 -60.93 -0.63 33.45
CA ALA A 117 -61.34 0.79 33.47
C ALA A 117 -62.84 1.05 33.18
N ILE A 118 -63.67 0.01 32.98
CA ILE A 118 -65.11 0.17 32.78
C ILE A 118 -65.87 -0.91 33.55
N SER A 119 -66.12 -0.65 34.83
CA SER A 119 -67.27 -1.21 35.54
C SER A 119 -67.97 -0.09 36.29
N THR A 120 -68.95 0.52 35.62
CA THR A 120 -70.03 1.29 36.24
C THR A 120 -71.12 0.32 36.65
#